data_AF-A0A955V756-F1
#
_entry.id   AF-A0A955V756-F1
#
_cell.length_a   1.000
_cell.length_b   1.000
_cell.length_c   1.000
_cell.angle_alpha   90.00
_cell.angle_beta   90.00
_cell.angle_gamma   90.00
#
_symmetry.space_group_name_H-M   'P 1'
#
loop_
_entity.id
_entity.type
_entity.pdbx_description
1 polymer ?
#
loop_
_entity_poly.entity_id
_entity_poly.type
_entity_poly.pdbx_seq_one_letter_code
_entity_poly.pdbx_strand_id
1 'polypeptide(L)' 'MSAPDAPPRYPDGFLWGVATSAYQVEGGLNGPGEPANNWAVWEASGRVPRTGRGSAGWERWREDLDLAAALEVNA' A
#
# COMPACT_ATOMS: atom_id res chain seq x y z
N MET A 1 4.83 -13.09 -44.69
CA MET A 1 4.91 -12.96 -43.22
C MET A 1 3.51 -12.64 -42.75
N SER A 2 2.91 -13.45 -41.86
CA SER A 2 1.57 -13.15 -41.33
C SER A 2 1.64 -11.95 -40.40
N ALA A 3 0.57 -11.15 -40.35
CA ALA A 3 0.48 -10.04 -39.40
C ALA A 3 0.51 -10.57 -37.95
N PRO A 4 1.09 -9.83 -37.00
CA PRO A 4 1.02 -10.21 -35.60
C PRO A 4 -0.42 -10.17 -35.10
N ASP A 5 -0.78 -11.11 -34.23
CA ASP A 5 -2.07 -11.10 -33.55
C ASP A 5 -2.23 -9.82 -32.73
N ALA A 6 -3.46 -9.33 -32.64
CA ALA A 6 -3.78 -8.17 -31.82
C ALA A 6 -3.45 -8.45 -30.34
N PRO A 7 -2.95 -7.46 -29.58
CA PRO A 7 -2.67 -7.65 -28.17
C PRO A 7 -3.95 -8.02 -27.40
N PRO A 8 -3.84 -8.86 -26.35
CA PRO A 8 -4.98 -9.22 -25.54
C PRO A 8 -5.63 -7.97 -24.91
N ARG A 9 -6.96 -7.98 -24.84
CA ARG A 9 -7.77 -6.90 -24.24
C ARG A 9 -8.38 -7.39 -22.93
N TYR A 10 -8.47 -6.51 -21.94
CA TYR A 10 -9.22 -6.79 -20.72
C TYR A 10 -10.73 -6.69 -20.99
N PRO A 11 -11.56 -7.45 -20.25
CA PRO A 11 -13.02 -7.32 -20.33
C PRO A 11 -13.49 -5.92 -19.96
N ASP A 12 -14.66 -5.53 -20.47
CA ASP A 12 -15.32 -4.29 -20.04
C ASP A 12 -15.59 -4.34 -18.53
N GLY A 13 -15.34 -3.22 -17.84
CA GLY A 13 -15.50 -3.14 -16.39
C GLY A 13 -14.41 -3.86 -15.58
N PHE A 14 -13.28 -4.24 -16.20
CA PHE A 14 -12.14 -4.76 -15.46
C PHE A 14 -11.69 -3.77 -14.37
N LEU A 15 -11.42 -4.30 -13.18
CA LEU A 15 -11.04 -3.51 -12.02
C LEU A 15 -9.51 -3.32 -11.97
N TRP A 16 -9.11 -2.07 -11.94
CA TRP A 16 -7.73 -1.62 -11.71
C TRP A 16 -7.70 -0.91 -10.37
N GLY A 17 -6.79 -1.31 -9.50
CA GLY A 17 -6.69 -0.78 -8.14
C GLY A 17 -5.28 -0.88 -7.59
N VAL A 18 -5.07 -0.23 -6.47
CA VAL A 18 -3.85 -0.32 -5.65
C VAL A 18 -4.24 -0.76 -4.24
N ALA A 19 -3.34 -1.47 -3.56
CA ALA A 19 -3.60 -1.97 -2.21
C ALA A 19 -2.43 -1.64 -1.28
N THR A 20 -2.76 -1.41 -0.02
CA THR A 20 -1.79 -1.14 1.06
C THR A 20 -2.10 -2.02 2.27
N SER A 21 -1.22 -1.99 3.27
CA SER A 21 -1.51 -2.56 4.59
C SER A 21 -1.26 -1.49 5.66
N ALA A 22 -2.14 -1.45 6.67
CA ALA A 22 -2.11 -0.44 7.73
C ALA A 22 -0.70 -0.28 8.32
N TYR A 23 -0.09 -1.41 8.71
CA TYR A 23 1.22 -1.39 9.35
C TYR A 23 2.35 -0.83 8.48
N GLN A 24 2.27 -0.95 7.15
CA GLN A 24 3.33 -0.48 6.26
C GLN A 24 3.23 1.02 5.95
N VAL A 25 2.02 1.59 5.95
CA VAL A 25 1.80 2.96 5.45
C VAL A 25 1.38 3.95 6.51
N GLU A 26 0.67 3.54 7.55
CA GLU A 26 0.01 4.48 8.48
C GLU A 26 1.00 5.27 9.34
N GLY A 27 2.06 4.61 9.83
CA GLY A 27 3.02 5.27 10.72
C GLY A 27 3.49 4.45 11.92
N GLY A 28 3.19 3.14 11.95
CA GLY A 28 3.78 2.16 12.87
C GLY A 28 3.52 2.41 14.35
N LEU A 29 2.50 1.76 14.93
CA LEU A 29 2.26 1.73 16.37
C LEU A 29 3.10 0.64 17.03
N ASN A 30 4.35 0.93 17.38
CA ASN A 30 5.27 0.01 18.11
C ASN A 30 6.41 0.76 18.83
N GLY A 31 6.35 2.09 18.89
CA GLY A 31 7.29 2.93 19.62
C GLY A 31 7.11 2.87 21.15
N PRO A 32 8.05 3.44 21.92
CA PRO A 32 7.93 3.51 23.38
C PRO A 32 6.65 4.23 23.81
N GLY A 33 5.75 3.52 24.50
CA GLY A 33 4.48 4.06 24.99
C GLY A 33 3.32 3.99 23.99
N GLU A 34 3.53 3.43 22.81
CA GLU A 34 2.49 3.20 21.80
C GLU A 34 1.85 1.80 21.96
N PRO A 35 0.60 1.60 21.50
CA PRO A 35 0.00 0.28 21.43
C PRO A 35 0.86 -0.64 20.55
N ALA A 36 1.16 -1.84 21.03
CA ALA A 36 1.94 -2.80 20.26
C ALA A 36 1.02 -3.71 19.43
N ASN A 37 1.46 -4.08 18.22
CA ASN A 37 0.81 -5.12 17.41
C ASN A 37 1.69 -6.37 17.25
N ASN A 38 1.24 -7.35 16.46
CA ASN A 38 1.98 -8.59 16.24
C ASN A 38 3.36 -8.40 15.58
N TRP A 39 3.61 -7.28 14.88
CA TRP A 39 4.92 -6.95 14.31
C TRP A 39 5.94 -6.46 15.36
N ALA A 40 5.49 -6.04 16.55
CA ALA A 40 6.36 -5.53 17.62
C ALA A 40 7.53 -6.46 17.93
N VAL A 41 7.25 -7.76 18.05
CA VAL A 41 8.24 -8.79 18.40
C VAL A 41 9.30 -8.91 17.30
N TRP A 42 8.88 -8.84 16.04
CA TRP A 42 9.78 -8.92 14.90
C TRP A 42 10.68 -7.69 14.81
N GLU A 43 10.12 -6.49 15.01
CA GLU A 43 10.90 -5.26 15.08
C GLU A 43 11.88 -5.21 16.25
N ALA A 44 11.45 -5.69 17.43
CA ALA A 44 12.30 -5.78 18.60
C ALA A 44 13.43 -6.81 18.43
N SER A 45 13.19 -7.87 17.65
CA SER A 45 14.20 -8.89 17.36
C SER A 45 15.35 -8.39 16.47
N GLY A 46 15.18 -7.25 15.80
CA GLY A 46 16.15 -6.70 14.84
C GLY A 46 16.29 -7.50 13.55
N ARG A 47 15.45 -8.51 13.33
CA ARG A 47 15.45 -9.35 12.12
C ARG A 47 14.74 -8.70 10.93
N VAL A 48 13.89 -7.72 11.20
CA VAL A 48 13.20 -6.91 10.19
C VAL A 48 13.45 -5.43 10.45
N PRO A 49 13.51 -4.59 9.40
CA PRO A 49 13.51 -3.14 9.58
C PRO A 49 12.26 -2.69 10.33
N ARG A 50 12.39 -1.63 11.11
CA ARG A 50 11.21 -0.99 11.70
C ARG A 50 10.45 -0.20 10.64
N THR A 51 9.11 -0.26 10.66
CA THR A 51 8.25 0.57 9.80
C THR A 51 8.53 2.06 10.04
N GLY A 52 8.71 2.45 11.32
CA GLY A 52 8.76 3.86 11.70
C GLY A 52 7.50 4.59 11.21
N ARG A 53 7.66 5.77 10.61
CA ARG A 53 6.52 6.55 10.09
C ARG A 53 5.93 6.03 8.77
N GLY A 54 6.48 4.98 8.14
CA GLY A 54 5.99 4.51 6.83
C GLY A 54 5.86 5.67 5.82
N SER A 55 4.68 5.80 5.21
CA SER A 55 4.32 6.90 4.30
C SER A 55 3.62 8.08 4.99
N ALA A 56 3.44 7.99 6.32
CA ALA A 56 2.59 8.87 7.14
C ALA A 56 1.12 8.87 6.66
N GLY A 57 0.61 7.70 6.25
CA GLY A 57 -0.73 7.53 5.71
C GLY A 57 -1.82 7.84 6.74
N TRP A 58 -1.55 7.69 8.04
CA TRP A 58 -2.52 8.07 9.07
C TRP A 58 -2.82 9.58 9.04
N GLU A 59 -1.77 10.39 8.87
CA GLU A 59 -1.91 11.84 8.78
C GLU A 59 -2.29 12.33 7.37
N ARG A 60 -1.81 11.63 6.33
CA ARG A 60 -1.86 12.09 4.93
C ARG A 60 -2.85 11.33 4.05
N TRP A 61 -3.75 10.52 4.63
CA TRP A 61 -4.69 9.67 3.87
C TRP A 61 -5.48 10.41 2.78
N ARG A 62 -5.79 11.70 2.97
CA ARG A 62 -6.50 12.50 1.96
C ARG A 62 -5.67 12.66 0.68
N GLU A 63 -4.39 12.96 0.84
CA GLU A 63 -3.45 13.07 -0.28
C GLU A 63 -3.25 11.71 -0.97
N ASP A 64 -3.23 10.61 -0.20
CA ASP A 64 -3.15 9.26 -0.75
C ASP A 64 -4.38 8.92 -1.60
N LEU A 65 -5.60 9.32 -1.18
CA LEU A 65 -6.82 9.15 -1.97
C LEU A 65 -6.85 10.05 -3.21
N ASP A 66 -6.38 11.29 -3.11
CA ASP A 66 -6.26 12.19 -4.27
C ASP A 66 -5.31 11.61 -5.32
N LEU A 67 -4.20 10.99 -4.90
CA LEU A 67 -3.28 10.28 -5.78
C LEU A 67 -3.91 9.04 -6.42
N ALA A 68 -4.68 8.25 -5.67
CA ALA A 68 -5.41 7.11 -6.23
C ALA A 68 -6.43 7.57 -7.30
N ALA A 69 -7.17 8.65 -7.04
CA ALA A 69 -8.09 9.22 -8.02
C ALA A 69 -7.34 9.72 -9.27
N ALA A 70 -6.18 10.36 -9.11
CA ALA A 70 -5.35 10.81 -10.22
C ALA A 70 -4.75 9.67 -11.07
N LEU A 71 -4.68 8.45 -10.53
CA LEU A 71 -4.29 7.24 -11.28
C LEU A 71 -5.46 6.63 -12.08
N GLU A 72 -6.67 7.16 -11.93
CA GLU A 72 -7.89 6.67 -12.59
C GLU A 72 -8.20 5.19 -12.29
N VAL A 73 -7.81 4.70 -11.10
CA VAL A 73 -8.23 3.38 -10.61
C VAL A 73 -9.71 3.37 -10.25
N ASN A 74 -10.36 2.22 -10.43
CA ASN A 74 -11.80 2.03 -10.23
C ASN A 74 -12.12 0.96 -9.16
N ALA A 75 -11.12 0.59 -8.36
CA ALA A 75 -11.23 -0.33 -7.23
C ALA A 75 -10.52 0.21 -5.98
#